data_AF-A0A415JJD7-F1
#
_entry.id   AF-A0A415JJD7-F1
#
_cell.length_a   1.000
_cell.length_b   1.000
_cell.length_c   1.000
_cell.angle_alpha   90.00
_cell.angle_beta   90.00
_cell.angle_gamma   90.00
#
_symmetry.space_group_name_H-M   'P 1'
#
loop_
_entity.id
_entity.type
_entity.pdbx_description
1 polymer ?
#
loop_
_entity_poly.entity_id
_entity_poly.type
_entity_poly.pdbx_seq_one_letter_code
_entity_poly.pdbx_strand_id
1 'polypeptide(L)'
;MRTPKKGITDADLITAAIEGNAPVVDANTAAAILACSPRTVCRMCEQGKLKSLKVMGMWRVNKAALFELAGMPITAGATDHE
;
A
#
# COMPACT_ATOMS: atom_id res chain seq x y z
N MET A 1 -6.47 -13.35 5.84
CA MET A 1 -6.67 -11.92 5.50
C MET A 1 -7.33 -11.26 6.69
N ARG A 2 -6.78 -10.18 7.26
CA ARG A 2 -7.61 -9.30 8.10
C ARG A 2 -8.64 -8.71 7.14
N THR A 3 -9.89 -9.16 7.22
CA THR A 3 -10.99 -8.39 6.66
C THR A 3 -10.98 -7.02 7.35
N PRO A 4 -11.17 -5.91 6.62
CA PRO A 4 -11.33 -4.62 7.26
C PRO A 4 -12.40 -4.75 8.35
N LYS A 5 -12.14 -4.20 9.55
CA LYS A 5 -13.15 -4.16 10.61
C LYS A 5 -14.37 -3.45 10.02
N LYS A 6 -15.56 -4.07 10.13
CA LYS A 6 -16.84 -3.50 9.68
C LYS A 6 -16.92 -2.04 10.16
N GLY A 7 -16.84 -1.09 9.23
CA GLY A 7 -16.88 0.36 9.50
C GLY A 7 -15.63 1.17 9.15
N ILE A 8 -14.51 0.55 8.74
CA ILE A 8 -13.34 1.29 8.21
C ILE A 8 -13.51 1.50 6.71
N THR A 9 -13.42 2.75 6.26
CA THR A 9 -13.51 3.13 4.84
C THR A 9 -12.14 3.09 4.15
N ASP A 10 -12.13 3.04 2.82
CA ASP A 10 -10.88 3.11 2.04
C ASP A 10 -10.14 4.44 2.27
N ALA A 11 -10.89 5.52 2.49
CA ALA A 11 -10.33 6.83 2.82
C ALA A 11 -9.54 6.79 4.15
N ASP A 12 -10.06 6.11 5.17
CA ASP A 12 -9.36 5.98 6.46
C ASP A 12 -8.05 5.20 6.32
N LEU A 13 -8.04 4.15 5.49
CA LEU A 13 -6.84 3.36 5.22
C LEU A 13 -5.79 4.18 4.47
N ILE A 14 -6.20 4.97 3.48
CA ILE A 14 -5.31 5.84 2.71
C ILE A 14 -4.73 6.94 3.61
N THR A 15 -5.56 7.62 4.41
CA THR A 15 -5.11 8.64 5.36
C THR A 15 -4.10 8.06 6.35
N ALA A 16 -4.40 6.92 6.97
CA ALA A 16 -3.47 6.24 7.88
C ALA A 16 -2.16 5.84 7.19
N ALA A 17 -2.22 5.46 5.90
CA ALA A 17 -1.04 5.17 5.13
C ALA A 17 -0.20 6.41 4.89
N ILE A 18 -0.81 7.53 4.50
CA ILE A 18 -0.12 8.80 4.19
C ILE A 18 0.49 9.38 5.47
N GLU A 19 -0.29 9.49 6.55
CA GLU A 19 0.12 10.05 7.85
C GLU A 19 1.07 9.13 8.63
N GLY A 20 0.97 7.82 8.42
CA GLY A 20 1.83 6.84 9.06
C GLY A 20 3.25 6.85 8.49
N ASN A 21 4.24 6.90 9.39
CA ASN A 21 5.67 6.74 9.05
C ASN A 21 6.07 5.26 8.77
N ALA A 22 5.11 4.38 8.52
CA ALA A 22 5.40 2.97 8.26
C ALA A 22 5.93 2.80 6.82
N PRO A 23 7.09 2.15 6.62
CA PRO A 23 7.67 1.95 5.28
C PRO A 23 6.91 0.88 4.45
N VAL A 24 6.00 0.14 5.07
CA VAL A 24 5.21 -0.91 4.44
C VAL A 24 3.73 -0.79 4.81
N VAL A 25 2.87 -1.17 3.86
CA VAL A 25 1.41 -1.22 4.02
C VAL A 25 0.90 -2.65 3.89
N ASP A 26 -0.31 -2.91 4.39
CA ASP A 26 -0.97 -4.21 4.23
C ASP A 26 -1.68 -4.32 2.87
N ALA A 27 -2.16 -5.52 2.54
CA ALA A 27 -2.80 -5.78 1.24
C ALA A 27 -4.11 -5.00 1.04
N ASN A 28 -4.84 -4.65 2.10
CA ASN A 28 -6.09 -3.88 1.98
C ASN A 28 -5.79 -2.41 1.65
N THR A 29 -4.83 -1.82 2.37
CA THR A 29 -4.39 -0.46 2.10
C THR A 29 -3.80 -0.35 0.70
N ALA A 30 -2.99 -1.33 0.27
CA ALA A 30 -2.46 -1.35 -1.08
C ALA A 30 -3.56 -1.50 -2.15
N ALA A 31 -4.61 -2.25 -1.85
CA ALA A 31 -5.76 -2.42 -2.74
C ALA A 31 -6.55 -1.13 -2.92
N ALA A 32 -6.75 -0.38 -1.82
CA ALA A 32 -7.37 0.94 -1.85
C ALA A 32 -6.56 1.94 -2.70
N ILE A 33 -5.23 1.97 -2.53
CA ILE A 33 -4.34 2.85 -3.30
C ILE A 33 -4.39 2.52 -4.81
N LEU A 34 -4.43 1.23 -5.18
CA LEU A 34 -4.47 0.78 -6.57
C LEU A 34 -5.88 0.68 -7.15
N ALA A 35 -6.92 1.07 -6.40
CA ALA A 35 -8.32 0.93 -6.77
C ALA A 35 -8.69 -0.48 -7.30
N CYS A 36 -8.19 -1.53 -6.64
CA CYS A 36 -8.43 -2.92 -7.03
C CYS A 36 -8.78 -3.81 -5.82
N SER A 37 -9.03 -5.09 -6.05
CA SER A 37 -9.35 -6.01 -4.95
C SER A 37 -8.09 -6.44 -4.17
N PRO A 38 -8.17 -6.72 -2.86
CA PRO A 38 -7.06 -7.29 -2.09
C PRO A 38 -6.56 -8.63 -2.66
N ARG A 39 -7.44 -9.39 -3.32
CA ARG A 39 -7.07 -10.63 -4.03
C ARG A 39 -6.15 -10.34 -5.23
N THR A 40 -6.42 -9.26 -5.96
CA THR A 40 -5.58 -8.80 -7.06
C THR A 40 -4.19 -8.42 -6.55
N VAL A 41 -4.11 -7.66 -5.45
CA VAL A 41 -2.84 -7.30 -4.81
C VAL A 41 -2.06 -8.55 -4.39
N CYS A 42 -2.69 -9.51 -3.71
CA CYS A 42 -2.03 -10.77 -3.34
C CYS A 42 -1.46 -11.50 -4.56
N ARG A 43 -2.20 -11.57 -5.67
CA ARG A 43 -1.71 -12.17 -6.92
C ARG A 43 -0.55 -11.38 -7.51
N MET A 44 -0.59 -10.06 -7.46
CA MET A 44 0.53 -9.23 -7.92
C MET A 44 1.79 -9.47 -7.07
N CYS A 45 1.65 -9.62 -5.75
CA CYS A 45 2.74 -10.01 -4.86
C CYS A 45 3.29 -11.41 -5.19
N GLU A 46 2.42 -12.40 -5.40
CA GLU A 46 2.81 -13.77 -5.79
C GLU A 46 3.54 -13.80 -7.15
N GLN A 47 3.14 -12.93 -8.07
CA GLN A 47 3.76 -12.77 -9.39
C GLN A 47 5.02 -11.88 -9.37
N GLY A 48 5.42 -11.32 -8.23
CA GLY A 48 6.59 -10.43 -8.13
C GLY A 48 6.40 -9.05 -8.79
N LYS A 49 5.16 -8.66 -9.13
CA LYS A 49 4.84 -7.35 -9.73
C LYS A 49 4.87 -6.21 -8.72
N LEU A 50 4.85 -6.53 -7.43
CA LEU A 50 4.95 -5.57 -6.33
C LEU A 50 6.15 -5.88 -5.46
N LYS A 51 6.93 -4.85 -5.12
CA LYS A 51 8.00 -4.96 -4.13
C LYS A 51 7.38 -5.24 -2.76
N SER A 52 7.41 -6.49 -2.34
CA SER A 52 6.66 -6.98 -1.19
C SER A 52 7.35 -8.15 -0.51
N LEU A 53 6.95 -8.42 0.73
CA LEU A 53 7.45 -9.53 1.53
C LEU A 53 6.29 -10.15 2.33
N LYS A 54 6.40 -11.45 2.62
CA LYS A 54 5.37 -12.20 3.35
C LYS A 54 5.86 -12.52 4.76
N VAL A 55 5.20 -11.97 5.77
CA VAL A 55 5.51 -12.20 7.21
C VAL A 55 4.39 -13.02 7.84
N MET A 56 4.68 -14.22 8.32
CA MET A 56 3.70 -15.08 9.01
C MET A 56 2.37 -15.22 8.24
N GLY A 57 2.44 -15.31 6.92
CA GLY A 57 1.27 -15.41 6.03
C GLY A 57 0.60 -14.09 5.63
N MET A 58 1.09 -12.94 6.11
CA MET A 58 0.58 -11.61 5.78
C MET A 58 1.49 -10.91 4.77
N TRP A 59 0.91 -10.30 3.75
CA TRP A 59 1.65 -9.48 2.79
C TRP A 59 1.95 -8.10 3.35
N ARG A 60 3.20 -7.66 3.18
CA ARG A 60 3.69 -6.31 3.46
C ARG A 60 4.25 -5.74 2.17
N VAL A 61 3.62 -4.69 1.67
CA VAL A 61 3.97 -4.04 0.41
C VAL A 61 4.77 -2.79 0.71
N ASN A 62 5.90 -2.60 0.04
CA ASN A 62 6.71 -1.40 0.19
C ASN A 62 5.88 -0.18 -0.25
N LYS A 63 5.74 0.80 0.66
CA LYS A 63 4.90 1.98 0.44
C LYS A 63 5.40 2.81 -0.75
N ALA A 64 6.70 3.14 -0.79
CA ALA A 64 7.27 3.98 -1.84
C ALA A 64 7.12 3.37 -3.24
N ALA A 65 7.49 2.09 -3.39
CA ALA A 65 7.37 1.39 -4.67
C ALA A 65 5.91 1.25 -5.14
N LEU A 66 4.97 1.15 -4.20
CA LEU A 66 3.54 1.11 -4.51
C LEU A 66 3.03 2.44 -5.06
N PHE A 67 3.40 3.57 -4.42
CA PHE A 67 3.02 4.90 -4.89
C PHE A 67 3.65 5.23 -6.24
N GLU A 68 4.92 4.88 -6.44
CA GLU A 68 5.60 4.99 -7.73
C GLU A 68 4.87 4.22 -8.82
N LEU A 69 4.50 2.96 -8.56
CA LEU A 69 3.71 2.15 -9.50
C LEU A 69 2.34 2.76 -9.81
N ALA A 70 1.71 3.40 -8.81
CA ALA A 70 0.42 4.06 -8.97
C ALA A 70 0.52 5.41 -9.71
N GLY A 71 1.73 5.86 -10.07
CA GLY A 71 1.96 7.17 -10.68
C GLY A 71 1.72 8.34 -9.72
N MET A 72 1.72 8.07 -8.41
CA MET A 72 1.53 9.09 -7.39
C MET A 72 2.89 9.57 -6.87
N PRO A 73 3.15 10.88 -6.85
CA PRO A 73 4.38 11.39 -6.26
C PRO A 73 4.38 11.07 -4.77
N ILE A 74 5.44 10.39 -4.31
CA ILE A 74 5.76 10.39 -2.89
C ILE A 74 6.22 11.80 -2.55
N THR A 75 5.32 12.66 -2.09
CA THR A 75 5.70 13.92 -1.44
C THR A 75 6.41 13.57 -0.14
N ALA A 76 7.68 13.17 -0.25
CA ALA A 76 8.67 13.46 0.76
C ALA A 76 8.87 14.97 0.71
N GLY A 77 8.62 15.68 1.81
CA GLY A 77 9.06 17.06 1.90
C GLY A 77 10.57 17.13 1.69
N ALA A 78 11.00 18.01 0.76
CA ALA A 78 12.36 18.37 0.36
C ALA A 78 13.09 17.29 -0.49
N THR A 79 13.65 17.54 -1.68
CA THR A 79 14.25 18.75 -2.28
C THR A 79 14.25 18.61 -3.81
N ASP A 80 13.90 19.66 -4.53
CA ASP A 80 14.64 20.16 -5.71
C ASP A 80 14.38 21.66 -5.75
N HIS A 81 15.28 22.42 -5.12
CA HIS A 81 15.43 23.85 -5.38
C HIS A 81 16.12 23.98 -6.74
N GLU A 82 15.48 24.66 -7.68
CA GLU A 82 16.18 25.37 -8.76
C GLU A 82 16.63 26.74 -8.24
#